data_AF-A0A6G0ZFR2-F1
#
_entry.id   AF-A0A6G0ZFR2-F1
#
_cell.length_a   1.000
_cell.length_b   1.000
_cell.length_c   1.000
_cell.angle_alpha   90.00
_cell.angle_beta   90.00
_cell.angle_gamma   90.00
#
_symmetry.space_group_name_H-M   'P 1'
#
loop_
_entity.id
_entity.type
_entity.pdbx_description
1 polymer ?
#
loop_
_entity_poly.entity_id
_entity_poly.type
_entity_poly.pdbx_seq_one_letter_code
_entity_poly.pdbx_strand_id
1 'polypeptide(L)'
;MNGCRLENSIIRSSLRVQHIRFMLYSSPPAKLENESDTMANLTQTKLNHFMSETQDQLLKLFEKELVFDEVVDSWPFMSTPWPVLSILSVYLLFVLKFGPNMMENRKPFNIKYIMLLYNAIQTLYNGWLVTWFFITPGAVDYHMNHLCHPLPRNLNQFLIHELNKGSWYFFLSKVMDLLDTVFFVLRKKQSQVSFLHVYHHVNMVITCWAYLRFIKGEQLIFGGLINSFIHTVMYSYYFLSALGPHMQKYLWWKKYLTRMQIIQFLSIMAYNAGLYTFNCNFPRLFMLYVIADVSLFLYLFLMFYKRTYEQNREQAAYGAWLNSSVHIAMYGYYFLAALGPYMQKYLWWKVYVTRLQIAQLFIAVGYIAYLYKYDCTMPKALAFTVIIDILAFIYLFMDFYKSAYKEDKINIVSIANKNNKDEIDTVDKIKSS
;
A
#
# COMPACT_ATOMS: atom_id res chain seq x y z
N MET A 1 6.61 8.34 -16.30
CA MET A 1 7.95 7.73 -16.51
C MET A 1 8.89 7.78 -15.28
N ASN A 2 8.43 8.05 -14.05
CA ASN A 2 9.27 8.00 -12.82
C ASN A 2 8.70 7.08 -11.70
N GLY A 3 7.92 6.04 -12.05
CA GLY A 3 6.99 5.42 -11.10
C GLY A 3 7.48 4.23 -10.26
N CYS A 4 8.59 3.56 -10.60
CA CYS A 4 8.96 2.28 -9.94
C CYS A 4 10.18 2.35 -9.00
N ARG A 5 10.79 3.53 -8.74
CA ARG A 5 12.08 3.58 -8.02
C ARG A 5 12.22 4.73 -7.00
N LEU A 6 11.25 4.93 -6.11
CA LEU A 6 11.44 5.84 -4.96
C LEU A 6 11.55 5.15 -3.59
N GLU A 7 11.28 3.84 -3.46
CA GLU A 7 11.29 3.19 -2.13
C GLU A 7 12.68 2.77 -1.63
N ASN A 8 13.71 2.69 -2.49
CA ASN A 8 15.06 2.32 -2.06
C ASN A 8 16.02 3.51 -1.83
N SER A 9 15.68 4.73 -2.27
CA SER A 9 16.51 5.91 -1.97
C SER A 9 16.09 6.60 -0.68
N ILE A 10 14.80 6.61 -0.31
CA ILE A 10 14.32 7.27 0.92
C ILE A 10 14.82 6.56 2.17
N ILE A 11 14.95 5.23 2.15
CA ILE A 11 15.52 4.46 3.27
C ILE A 11 17.05 4.66 3.37
N ARG A 12 17.75 4.91 2.24
CA ARG A 12 19.19 5.20 2.25
C ARG A 12 19.54 6.66 2.52
N SER A 13 18.67 7.62 2.19
CA SER A 13 18.92 9.04 2.44
C SER A 13 18.57 9.49 3.86
N SER A 14 17.74 8.75 4.60
CA SER A 14 17.45 9.01 6.02
C SER A 14 18.56 8.58 6.98
N LEU A 15 19.58 7.84 6.51
CA LEU A 15 20.69 7.30 7.32
C LEU A 15 22.05 7.97 7.09
N ARG A 16 22.10 9.10 6.36
CA ARG A 16 23.32 9.93 6.24
C ARG A 16 22.97 11.42 6.26
N VAL A 17 22.79 11.97 7.46
CA VAL A 17 23.06 13.39 7.73
C VAL A 17 23.88 13.47 9.03
N GLN A 18 25.14 13.09 8.91
CA GLN A 18 26.22 13.55 9.78
C GLN A 18 27.27 14.21 8.87
N HIS A 19 27.74 15.38 9.30
CA HIS A 19 28.82 16.18 8.73
C HIS A 19 28.57 16.93 7.41
N ILE A 20 28.25 18.23 7.54
CA ILE A 20 28.98 19.27 6.81
C ILE A 20 29.31 20.41 7.79
N ARG A 21 30.58 20.44 8.20
CA ARG A 21 31.32 21.58 8.75
C ARG A 21 32.25 22.02 7.60
N PHE A 22 32.35 23.32 7.33
CA PHE A 22 33.48 24.09 6.75
C PHE A 22 32.91 25.39 6.13
N MET A 23 33.08 26.52 6.81
CA MET A 23 34.16 27.52 6.60
C MET A 23 33.94 28.40 5.36
N LEU A 24 33.47 29.63 5.60
CA LEU A 24 33.91 30.80 4.82
C LEU A 24 34.22 31.96 5.77
N TYR A 25 35.52 32.25 5.81
CA TYR A 25 36.21 33.53 5.95
C TYR A 25 36.02 34.43 7.16
N SER A 26 37.17 34.62 7.81
CA SER A 26 37.58 35.66 8.75
C SER A 26 37.99 36.97 8.05
N SER A 27 37.49 38.11 8.56
CA SER A 27 38.23 39.37 8.79
C SER A 27 37.41 40.33 9.70
N PRO A 28 38.04 41.20 10.50
CA PRO A 28 37.53 41.62 11.82
C PRO A 28 37.02 43.09 11.84
N PRO A 29 36.74 43.70 13.02
CA PRO A 29 35.40 44.02 13.50
C PRO A 29 34.98 45.48 13.25
N ALA A 30 33.70 45.72 12.98
CA ALA A 30 33.08 47.03 13.15
C ALA A 30 32.12 46.97 14.35
N LYS A 31 32.49 47.69 15.41
CA LYS A 31 31.71 47.91 16.63
C LYS A 31 30.30 48.38 16.29
N LEU A 32 29.30 47.53 16.58
CA LEU A 32 27.87 47.88 16.71
C LEU A 32 27.22 46.89 17.71
N GLU A 33 27.92 46.60 18.81
CA GLU A 33 27.34 46.01 20.02
C GLU A 33 26.52 47.10 20.71
N ASN A 34 25.18 46.98 20.69
CA ASN A 34 24.27 47.36 21.79
C ASN A 34 22.77 47.41 21.41
N GLU A 35 22.39 47.37 20.13
CA GLU A 35 20.95 47.38 19.75
C GLU A 35 20.44 46.02 19.22
N SER A 36 21.26 45.25 18.48
CA SER A 36 20.81 43.94 17.96
C SER A 36 20.68 42.89 19.07
N ASP A 37 21.59 42.89 20.05
CA ASP A 37 21.59 41.90 21.13
C ASP A 37 20.41 42.12 22.10
N THR A 38 20.00 43.37 22.29
CA THR A 38 18.87 43.74 23.14
C THR A 38 17.54 43.36 22.48
N MET A 39 17.42 43.55 21.16
CA MET A 39 16.23 43.15 20.40
C MET A 39 16.16 41.63 20.19
N ALA A 40 17.30 40.96 19.98
CA ALA A 40 17.40 39.49 19.91
C ALA A 40 17.09 38.84 21.26
N ASN A 41 17.60 39.40 22.37
CA ASN A 41 17.26 38.92 23.71
C ASN A 41 15.78 39.17 24.03
N LEU A 42 15.22 40.33 23.68
CA LEU A 42 13.80 40.63 23.90
C LEU A 42 12.88 39.72 23.06
N THR A 43 13.26 39.41 21.82
CA THR A 43 12.51 38.46 20.96
C THR A 43 12.67 37.02 21.45
N GLN A 44 13.84 36.63 21.93
CA GLN A 44 14.05 35.32 22.55
C GLN A 44 13.27 35.18 23.87
N THR A 45 13.24 36.21 24.71
CA THR A 45 12.45 36.21 25.97
C THR A 45 10.96 36.17 25.66
N LYS A 46 10.47 36.93 24.67
CA LYS A 46 9.07 36.86 24.22
C LYS A 46 8.71 35.51 23.62
N LEU A 47 9.60 34.89 22.85
CA LEU A 47 9.41 33.56 22.30
C LEU A 47 9.38 32.51 23.41
N ASN A 48 10.31 32.58 24.37
CA ASN A 48 10.35 31.67 25.51
C ASN A 48 9.10 31.84 26.40
N HIS A 49 8.64 33.07 26.62
CA HIS A 49 7.40 33.35 27.36
C HIS A 49 6.18 32.80 26.62
N PHE A 50 6.05 33.05 25.31
CA PHE A 50 4.96 32.51 24.50
C PHE A 50 4.97 30.98 24.47
N MET A 51 6.15 30.35 24.32
CA MET A 51 6.30 28.90 24.36
C MET A 51 5.92 28.33 25.73
N SER A 52 6.35 28.98 26.81
CA SER A 52 6.00 28.59 28.19
C SER A 52 4.50 28.72 28.44
N GLU A 53 3.88 29.81 27.99
CA GLU A 53 2.45 30.08 28.18
C GLU A 53 1.58 29.13 27.33
N THR A 54 2.02 28.82 26.11
CA THR A 54 1.39 27.81 25.24
C THR A 54 1.52 26.41 25.85
N GLN A 55 2.69 26.07 26.41
CA GLN A 55 2.93 24.81 27.08
C GLN A 55 2.04 24.68 28.34
N ASP A 56 1.91 25.74 29.13
CA ASP A 56 1.12 25.75 30.36
C ASP A 56 -0.40 25.66 30.06
N GLN A 57 -0.86 26.32 28.99
CA GLN A 57 -2.23 26.17 28.50
C GLN A 57 -2.52 24.76 27.97
N LEU A 58 -1.57 24.17 27.22
CA LEU A 58 -1.69 22.79 26.74
C LEU A 58 -1.73 21.81 27.92
N LEU A 59 -0.86 21.98 28.91
CA LEU A 59 -0.83 21.13 30.11
C LEU A 59 -2.14 21.21 30.88
N LYS A 60 -2.70 22.41 31.09
CA LYS A 60 -4.00 22.60 31.74
C LYS A 60 -5.16 21.99 30.94
N LEU A 61 -5.09 22.04 29.60
CA LEU A 61 -6.04 21.34 28.73
C LEU A 61 -5.93 19.82 28.87
N PHE A 62 -4.71 19.27 28.87
CA PHE A 62 -4.47 17.84 29.09
C PHE A 62 -4.91 17.37 30.47
N GLU A 63 -4.61 18.11 31.54
CA GLU A 63 -5.06 17.80 32.91
C GLU A 63 -6.59 17.76 33.03
N LYS A 64 -7.28 18.64 32.31
CA LYS A 64 -8.76 18.66 32.30
C LYS A 64 -9.36 17.46 31.55
N GLU A 65 -8.63 16.88 30.61
CA GLU A 65 -9.06 15.72 29.82
C GLU A 65 -8.70 14.37 30.48
N LEU A 66 -7.86 14.39 31.53
CA LEU A 66 -7.40 13.22 32.27
C LEU A 66 -8.45 12.74 33.28
N VAL A 67 -8.97 11.53 33.08
CA VAL A 67 -9.92 10.90 34.02
C VAL A 67 -9.24 9.77 34.80
N PHE A 68 -9.10 9.95 36.11
CA PHE A 68 -8.60 8.91 37.02
C PHE A 68 -9.73 7.94 37.41
N ASP A 69 -9.47 6.64 37.32
CA ASP A 69 -10.42 5.59 37.73
C ASP A 69 -9.62 4.44 38.32
N GLU A 70 -9.62 4.37 39.66
CA GLU A 70 -8.78 3.46 40.44
C GLU A 70 -8.99 1.98 40.06
N VAL A 71 -10.20 1.62 39.61
CA VAL A 71 -10.54 0.24 39.24
C VAL A 71 -9.92 -0.12 37.90
N VAL A 72 -10.14 0.70 36.86
CA VAL A 72 -9.56 0.44 35.52
C VAL A 72 -8.04 0.55 35.55
N ASP A 73 -7.52 1.48 36.35
CA ASP A 73 -6.09 1.74 36.49
C ASP A 73 -5.33 0.60 37.20
N SER A 74 -6.05 -0.26 37.93
CA SER A 74 -5.50 -1.47 38.56
C SER A 74 -5.40 -2.68 37.60
N TRP A 75 -6.02 -2.62 36.43
CA TRP A 75 -6.04 -3.75 35.50
C TRP A 75 -4.65 -4.03 34.91
N PRO A 76 -4.39 -5.29 34.49
CA PRO A 76 -3.10 -5.66 33.91
C PRO A 76 -2.72 -4.73 32.75
N PHE A 77 -1.46 -4.29 32.75
CA PHE A 77 -0.86 -3.34 31.81
C PHE A 77 -1.37 -1.88 31.87
N MET A 78 -2.33 -1.53 32.73
CA MET A 78 -2.88 -0.16 32.81
C MET A 78 -2.19 0.72 33.86
N SER A 79 -1.53 0.13 34.86
CA SER A 79 -0.97 0.87 36.00
C SER A 79 0.10 1.89 35.61
N THR A 80 0.97 1.54 34.66
CA THR A 80 2.06 2.39 34.17
C THR A 80 2.27 2.19 32.66
N PRO A 81 2.87 3.16 31.95
CA PRO A 81 3.19 3.01 30.52
C PRO A 81 4.33 2.01 30.26
N TRP A 82 5.19 1.77 31.24
CA TRP A 82 6.44 1.01 31.08
C TRP A 82 6.25 -0.42 30.56
N PRO A 83 5.28 -1.22 31.02
CA PRO A 83 5.04 -2.55 30.49
C PRO A 83 4.72 -2.54 28.98
N VAL A 84 3.85 -1.62 28.53
CA VAL A 84 3.46 -1.52 27.12
C VAL A 84 4.62 -1.03 26.26
N LEU A 85 5.34 0.00 26.71
CA LEU A 85 6.55 0.48 26.02
C LEU A 85 7.62 -0.61 25.92
N SER A 86 7.77 -1.43 26.95
CA SER A 86 8.72 -2.55 26.96
C SER A 86 8.33 -3.61 25.93
N ILE A 87 7.05 -4.01 25.89
CA ILE A 87 6.52 -4.96 24.89
C ILE A 87 6.77 -4.44 23.48
N LEU A 88 6.43 -3.17 23.20
CA LEU A 88 6.62 -2.55 21.89
C LEU A 88 8.10 -2.42 21.51
N SER A 89 8.97 -2.10 22.47
CA SER A 89 10.41 -2.01 22.24
C SER A 89 11.00 -3.37 21.87
N VAL A 90 10.68 -4.41 22.64
CA VAL A 90 11.11 -5.79 22.32
C VAL A 90 10.56 -6.23 20.97
N TYR A 91 9.29 -5.96 20.71
CA TYR A 91 8.64 -6.24 19.44
C TYR A 91 9.36 -5.58 18.25
N LEU A 92 9.64 -4.28 18.31
CA LEU A 92 10.33 -3.54 17.24
C LEU A 92 11.76 -4.04 17.04
N LEU A 93 12.50 -4.27 18.14
CA LEU A 93 13.86 -4.83 18.07
C LEU A 93 13.86 -6.21 17.41
N PHE A 94 12.87 -7.04 17.74
CA PHE A 94 12.71 -8.36 17.12
C PHE A 94 12.37 -8.26 15.63
N VAL A 95 11.33 -7.52 15.27
CA VAL A 95 10.82 -7.50 13.89
C VAL A 95 11.74 -6.79 12.92
N LEU A 96 12.42 -5.72 13.35
CA LEU A 96 13.25 -4.89 12.47
C LEU A 96 14.71 -5.35 12.39
N LYS A 97 15.26 -5.96 13.45
CA LYS A 97 16.70 -6.24 13.53
C LYS A 97 17.00 -7.69 13.89
N PHE A 98 16.61 -8.15 15.06
CA PHE A 98 17.05 -9.44 15.57
C PHE A 98 16.48 -10.62 14.80
N GLY A 99 15.16 -10.62 14.55
CA GLY A 99 14.46 -11.67 13.83
C GLY A 99 14.93 -11.84 12.39
N PRO A 100 15.00 -10.77 11.56
CA PRO A 100 15.55 -10.85 10.21
C PRO A 100 16.99 -11.38 10.17
N ASN A 101 17.87 -10.89 11.06
CA ASN A 101 19.27 -11.36 11.14
C ASN A 101 19.35 -12.84 11.55
N MET A 102 18.55 -13.27 12.53
CA MET A 102 18.48 -14.67 12.96
C MET A 102 17.99 -15.58 11.82
N MET A 103 17.08 -15.09 10.98
CA MET A 103 16.47 -15.85 9.89
C MET A 103 17.26 -15.83 8.59
N GLU A 104 18.26 -14.95 8.44
CA GLU A 104 19.03 -14.78 7.20
C GLU A 104 19.60 -16.11 6.69
N ASN A 105 20.29 -16.84 7.57
CA ASN A 105 20.93 -18.12 7.27
C ASN A 105 20.08 -19.35 7.62
N ARG A 106 18.80 -19.18 7.96
CA ARG A 106 17.89 -20.28 8.31
C ARG A 106 16.83 -20.50 7.23
N LYS A 107 16.33 -21.72 7.16
CA LYS A 107 15.12 -22.04 6.37
C LYS A 107 13.88 -21.49 7.10
N PRO A 108 12.80 -21.11 6.39
CA PRO A 108 11.57 -20.63 7.02
C PRO A 108 10.98 -21.71 7.93
N PHE A 109 10.55 -21.33 9.13
CA PHE A 109 9.98 -22.29 10.08
C PHE A 109 8.61 -22.82 9.60
N ASN A 110 8.37 -24.12 9.81
CA ASN A 110 7.07 -24.73 9.54
C ASN A 110 6.13 -24.56 10.75
N ILE A 111 5.58 -23.37 10.90
CA ILE A 111 4.64 -23.01 11.99
C ILE A 111 3.17 -23.05 11.54
N LYS A 112 2.83 -23.92 10.58
CA LYS A 112 1.47 -23.98 9.99
C LYS A 112 0.38 -24.16 11.04
N TYR A 113 0.53 -25.15 11.92
CA TYR A 113 -0.46 -25.47 12.95
C TYR A 113 -0.58 -24.37 14.01
N ILE A 114 0.55 -23.74 14.38
CA ILE A 114 0.55 -22.60 15.30
C ILE A 114 -0.23 -21.43 14.70
N MET A 115 -0.02 -21.10 13.42
CA MET A 115 -0.79 -20.04 12.76
C MET A 115 -2.26 -20.40 12.60
N LEU A 116 -2.60 -21.67 12.31
CA LEU A 116 -4.00 -22.11 12.26
C LEU A 116 -4.68 -21.90 13.61
N LEU A 117 -4.05 -22.36 14.70
CA LEU A 117 -4.57 -22.17 16.05
C LEU A 117 -4.68 -20.69 16.40
N TYR A 118 -3.64 -19.90 16.13
CA TYR A 118 -3.63 -18.46 16.39
C TYR A 118 -4.73 -17.72 15.63
N ASN A 119 -4.88 -17.96 14.31
CA ASN A 119 -5.92 -17.30 13.52
C ASN A 119 -7.33 -17.73 13.97
N ALA A 120 -7.50 -18.98 14.40
CA ALA A 120 -8.77 -19.45 14.95
C ALA A 120 -9.09 -18.75 16.28
N ILE A 121 -8.12 -18.66 17.20
CA ILE A 121 -8.27 -17.94 18.47
C ILE A 121 -8.59 -16.47 18.20
N GLN A 122 -7.85 -15.81 17.31
CA GLN A 122 -8.10 -14.42 16.95
C GLN A 122 -9.49 -14.19 16.34
N THR A 123 -9.94 -15.11 15.48
CA THR A 123 -11.30 -15.06 14.89
C THR A 123 -12.36 -15.16 15.98
N LEU A 124 -12.24 -16.15 16.87
CA LEU A 124 -13.19 -16.36 17.96
C LEU A 124 -13.17 -15.21 18.97
N TYR A 125 -11.99 -14.70 19.32
CA TYR A 125 -11.82 -13.61 20.27
C TYR A 125 -12.41 -12.30 19.76
N ASN A 126 -12.12 -11.91 18.51
CA ASN A 126 -12.71 -10.72 17.91
C ASN A 126 -14.22 -10.88 17.70
N GLY A 127 -14.70 -12.09 17.36
CA GLY A 127 -16.13 -12.39 17.27
C GLY A 127 -16.83 -12.25 18.62
N TRP A 128 -16.19 -12.74 19.68
CA TRP A 128 -16.68 -12.60 21.06
C TRP A 128 -16.70 -11.13 21.53
N LEU A 129 -15.71 -10.31 21.17
CA LEU A 129 -15.72 -8.87 21.45
C LEU A 129 -16.93 -8.17 20.81
N VAL A 130 -17.27 -8.56 19.57
CA VAL A 130 -18.46 -8.02 18.90
C VAL A 130 -19.72 -8.43 19.64
N THR A 131 -19.86 -9.71 19.99
CA THR A 131 -21.06 -10.19 20.71
C THR A 131 -21.18 -9.62 22.12
N TRP A 132 -20.05 -9.39 22.81
CA TRP A 132 -20.00 -8.76 24.13
C TRP A 132 -20.75 -7.43 24.17
N PHE A 133 -20.51 -6.57 23.17
CA PHE A 133 -21.19 -5.27 23.09
C PHE A 133 -22.71 -5.41 22.94
N PHE A 134 -23.19 -6.36 22.15
CA PHE A 134 -24.64 -6.56 21.92
C PHE A 134 -25.34 -7.30 23.06
N ILE A 135 -24.63 -8.16 23.79
CA ILE A 135 -25.19 -8.93 24.91
C ILE A 135 -25.23 -8.08 26.20
N THR A 136 -24.34 -7.10 26.33
CA THR A 136 -24.29 -6.21 27.51
C THR A 136 -25.60 -5.42 27.63
N PRO A 137 -26.39 -5.62 28.71
CA PRO A 137 -27.70 -4.98 28.85
C PRO A 137 -27.60 -3.46 28.82
N GLY A 138 -28.37 -2.81 27.95
CA GLY A 138 -28.41 -1.36 27.84
C GLY A 138 -27.23 -0.73 27.08
N ALA A 139 -26.22 -1.49 26.64
CA ALA A 139 -25.07 -0.93 25.91
C ALA A 139 -25.46 -0.27 24.59
N VAL A 140 -26.34 -0.92 23.80
CA VAL A 140 -26.82 -0.38 22.53
C VAL A 140 -27.66 0.87 22.75
N ASP A 141 -28.63 0.82 23.66
CA ASP A 141 -29.52 1.94 23.98
C ASP A 141 -28.73 3.14 24.52
N TYR A 142 -27.81 2.89 25.46
CA TYR A 142 -26.92 3.90 25.99
C TYR A 142 -26.06 4.54 24.90
N HIS A 143 -25.46 3.73 24.02
CA HIS A 143 -24.63 4.25 22.94
C HIS A 143 -25.44 5.08 21.93
N MET A 144 -26.70 4.71 21.64
CA MET A 144 -27.54 5.48 20.72
C MET A 144 -28.05 6.79 21.34
N ASN A 145 -28.43 6.79 22.63
CA ASN A 145 -29.10 7.91 23.27
C ASN A 145 -28.13 8.89 23.98
N HIS A 146 -26.95 8.42 24.41
CA HIS A 146 -26.01 9.19 25.25
C HIS A 146 -24.63 9.34 24.60
N LEU A 147 -24.55 9.18 23.27
CA LEU A 147 -23.32 9.27 22.49
C LEU A 147 -22.56 10.59 22.68
N CYS A 148 -23.29 11.69 22.48
CA CYS A 148 -22.74 13.04 22.39
C CYS A 148 -22.60 13.69 23.77
N HIS A 149 -23.50 13.34 24.67
CA HIS A 149 -23.54 13.79 26.06
C HIS A 149 -23.60 12.57 26.97
N PRO A 150 -22.45 11.97 27.31
CA PRO A 150 -22.41 10.81 28.20
C PRO A 150 -22.98 11.18 29.57
N LEU A 151 -23.75 10.25 30.15
CA LEU A 151 -24.29 10.43 31.49
C LEU A 151 -23.17 10.52 32.53
N PRO A 152 -23.39 11.24 33.65
CA PRO A 152 -22.46 11.24 34.76
C PRO A 152 -22.12 9.82 35.21
N ARG A 153 -20.82 9.53 35.42
CA ARG A 153 -20.34 8.16 35.64
C ARG A 153 -20.95 7.45 36.86
N ASN A 154 -21.36 8.23 37.85
CA ASN A 154 -22.01 7.75 39.07
C ASN A 154 -23.43 7.20 38.84
N LEU A 155 -24.15 7.61 37.78
CA LEU A 155 -25.51 7.12 37.52
C LEU A 155 -25.54 5.73 36.85
N ASN A 156 -24.52 5.36 36.08
CA ASN A 156 -24.48 4.12 35.30
C ASN A 156 -23.18 3.33 35.50
N GLN A 157 -22.72 3.24 36.75
CA GLN A 157 -21.41 2.67 37.09
C GLN A 157 -21.23 1.22 36.56
N PHE A 158 -22.26 0.39 36.63
CA PHE A 158 -22.22 -0.99 36.10
C PHE A 158 -21.97 -1.00 34.59
N LEU A 159 -22.77 -0.25 33.82
CA LEU A 159 -22.66 -0.25 32.36
C LEU A 159 -21.32 0.33 31.91
N ILE A 160 -20.90 1.46 32.47
CA ILE A 160 -19.61 2.09 32.15
C ILE A 160 -18.45 1.14 32.49
N HIS A 161 -18.53 0.41 33.60
CA HIS A 161 -17.54 -0.62 33.94
C HIS A 161 -17.48 -1.72 32.88
N GLU A 162 -18.61 -2.27 32.45
CA GLU A 162 -18.66 -3.32 31.41
C GLU A 162 -18.16 -2.82 30.04
N LEU A 163 -18.44 -1.56 29.69
CA LEU A 163 -17.93 -0.91 28.47
C LEU A 163 -16.41 -0.69 28.52
N ASN A 164 -15.87 -0.23 29.66
CA ASN A 164 -14.44 -0.11 29.87
C ASN A 164 -13.73 -1.46 29.83
N LYS A 165 -14.36 -2.49 30.40
CA LYS A 165 -13.87 -3.87 30.36
C LYS A 165 -13.82 -4.41 28.92
N GLY A 166 -14.85 -4.13 28.12
CA GLY A 166 -14.85 -4.42 26.68
C GLY A 166 -13.71 -3.73 25.94
N SER A 167 -13.48 -2.44 26.21
CA SER A 167 -12.35 -1.68 25.66
C SER A 167 -10.99 -2.24 26.08
N TRP A 168 -10.86 -2.73 27.32
CA TRP A 168 -9.64 -3.38 27.79
C TRP A 168 -9.37 -4.71 27.10
N TYR A 169 -10.39 -5.54 26.89
CA TYR A 169 -10.26 -6.75 26.06
C TYR A 169 -9.91 -6.40 24.61
N PHE A 170 -10.47 -5.32 24.06
CA PHE A 170 -10.07 -4.83 22.73
C PHE A 170 -8.59 -4.43 22.69
N PHE A 171 -8.09 -3.72 23.71
CA PHE A 171 -6.66 -3.41 23.84
C PHE A 171 -5.79 -4.68 23.87
N LEU A 172 -6.18 -5.69 24.67
CA LEU A 172 -5.45 -6.96 24.70
C LEU A 172 -5.42 -7.63 23.33
N SER A 173 -6.50 -7.54 22.53
CA SER A 173 -6.48 -8.06 21.15
C SER A 173 -5.42 -7.35 20.30
N LYS A 174 -5.22 -6.03 20.45
CA LYS A 174 -4.16 -5.29 19.72
C LYS A 174 -2.76 -5.74 20.14
N VAL A 175 -2.57 -6.08 21.42
CA VAL A 175 -1.29 -6.64 21.90
C VAL A 175 -1.05 -8.02 21.29
N MET A 176 -2.09 -8.87 21.20
CA MET A 176 -1.98 -10.18 20.54
C MET A 176 -1.70 -10.06 19.03
N ASP A 177 -2.27 -9.05 18.37
CA ASP A 177 -2.05 -8.78 16.94
C ASP A 177 -0.56 -8.55 16.58
N LEU A 178 0.28 -8.17 17.55
CA LEU A 178 1.75 -8.06 17.36
C LEU A 178 2.41 -9.39 16.94
N LEU A 179 1.77 -10.53 17.20
CA LEU A 179 2.29 -11.84 16.80
C LEU A 179 2.23 -12.08 15.28
N ASP A 180 1.37 -11.36 14.55
CA ASP A 180 1.26 -11.46 13.08
C ASP A 180 2.62 -11.22 12.40
N THR A 181 3.25 -10.11 12.75
CA THR A 181 4.57 -9.69 12.27
C THR A 181 5.66 -10.66 12.70
N VAL A 182 5.57 -11.19 13.93
CA VAL A 182 6.51 -12.23 14.41
C VAL A 182 6.43 -13.46 13.50
N PHE A 183 5.22 -13.93 13.17
CA PHE A 183 5.04 -15.05 12.25
C PHE A 183 5.54 -14.75 10.83
N PHE A 184 5.37 -13.52 10.33
CA PHE A 184 5.92 -13.12 9.03
C PHE A 184 7.44 -13.20 8.99
N VAL A 185 8.12 -12.73 10.03
CA VAL A 185 9.57 -12.80 10.16
C VAL A 185 10.04 -14.27 10.22
N LEU A 186 9.43 -15.09 11.08
CA LEU A 186 9.79 -16.51 11.24
C LEU A 186 9.55 -17.34 9.96
N ARG A 187 8.65 -16.90 9.07
CA ARG A 187 8.39 -17.54 7.77
C ARG A 187 9.19 -16.96 6.61
N LYS A 188 10.11 -16.02 6.87
CA LYS A 188 10.84 -15.25 5.85
C LYS A 188 9.91 -14.58 4.83
N LYS A 189 8.78 -14.05 5.29
CA LYS A 189 7.82 -13.30 4.48
C LYS A 189 8.00 -11.79 4.68
N GLN A 190 9.23 -11.31 4.50
CA GLN A 190 9.58 -9.91 4.77
C GLN A 190 8.78 -8.90 3.92
N SER A 191 8.31 -9.30 2.74
CA SER A 191 7.41 -8.47 1.92
C SER A 191 6.06 -8.16 2.58
N GLN A 192 5.67 -8.92 3.62
CA GLN A 192 4.48 -8.66 4.41
C GLN A 192 4.75 -7.70 5.58
N VAL A 193 6.01 -7.57 6.02
CA VAL A 193 6.44 -6.63 7.05
C VAL A 193 6.63 -5.24 6.42
N SER A 194 5.51 -4.64 6.02
CA SER A 194 5.47 -3.31 5.43
C SER A 194 5.45 -2.21 6.50
N PHE A 195 5.82 -0.99 6.12
CA PHE A 195 5.67 0.19 6.97
C PHE A 195 4.24 0.34 7.49
N LEU A 196 3.23 0.20 6.59
CA LEU A 196 1.82 0.26 6.95
C LEU A 196 1.47 -0.71 8.08
N HIS A 197 1.89 -1.96 7.95
CA HIS A 197 1.57 -3.01 8.92
C HIS A 197 2.25 -2.73 10.28
N VAL A 198 3.56 -2.46 10.30
CA VAL A 198 4.27 -2.18 11.55
C VAL A 198 3.77 -0.90 12.23
N TYR A 199 3.59 0.19 11.46
CA TYR A 199 3.03 1.45 11.97
C TYR A 199 1.66 1.24 12.60
N HIS A 200 0.75 0.57 11.89
CA HIS A 200 -0.58 0.25 12.39
C HIS A 200 -0.54 -0.55 13.70
N HIS A 201 0.21 -1.65 13.75
CA HIS A 201 0.24 -2.51 14.94
C HIS A 201 0.82 -1.79 16.17
N VAL A 202 1.85 -0.96 16.00
CA VAL A 202 2.43 -0.17 17.10
C VAL A 202 1.47 0.94 17.54
N ASN A 203 0.97 1.73 16.59
CA ASN A 203 0.10 2.86 16.88
C ASN A 203 -1.20 2.42 17.55
N MET A 204 -1.85 1.36 17.06
CA MET A 204 -3.09 0.86 17.68
C MET A 204 -2.90 0.46 19.15
N VAL A 205 -1.77 -0.17 19.51
CA VAL A 205 -1.48 -0.54 20.91
C VAL A 205 -1.30 0.72 21.77
N ILE A 206 -0.51 1.69 21.31
CA ILE A 206 -0.26 2.95 22.03
C ILE A 206 -1.57 3.72 22.22
N THR A 207 -2.34 3.89 21.15
CA THR A 207 -3.57 4.69 21.16
C THR A 207 -4.65 4.04 22.02
N CYS A 208 -4.82 2.72 21.95
CA CYS A 208 -5.78 2.01 22.80
C CYS A 208 -5.40 2.10 24.28
N TRP A 209 -4.11 1.97 24.60
CA TRP A 209 -3.61 2.12 25.97
C TRP A 209 -3.82 3.55 26.49
N ALA A 210 -3.40 4.56 25.72
CA ALA A 210 -3.54 5.97 26.09
C ALA A 210 -5.01 6.36 26.25
N TYR A 211 -5.89 5.85 25.39
CA TYR A 211 -7.32 6.06 25.49
C TYR A 211 -7.90 5.50 26.80
N LEU A 212 -7.62 4.23 27.10
CA LEU A 212 -8.08 3.57 28.32
C LEU A 212 -7.47 4.16 29.60
N ARG A 213 -6.26 4.70 29.53
CA ARG A 213 -5.60 5.27 30.70
C ARG A 213 -6.09 6.68 30.98
N PHE A 214 -6.21 7.52 29.95
CA PHE A 214 -6.35 8.96 30.12
C PHE A 214 -7.75 9.48 29.83
N ILE A 215 -8.38 9.02 28.74
CA ILE A 215 -9.67 9.58 28.28
C ILE A 215 -10.84 8.79 28.86
N LYS A 216 -10.78 7.46 28.81
CA LYS A 216 -11.80 6.53 29.32
C LYS A 216 -13.22 6.88 28.81
N GLY A 217 -13.34 7.37 27.58
CA GLY A 217 -14.64 7.70 26.98
C GLY A 217 -15.37 6.45 26.48
N GLU A 218 -16.65 6.60 26.17
CA GLU A 218 -17.49 5.55 25.59
C GLU A 218 -17.61 5.70 24.06
N GLN A 219 -17.18 6.84 23.51
CA GLN A 219 -17.41 7.22 22.11
C GLN A 219 -16.59 6.40 21.11
N LEU A 220 -15.36 5.96 21.44
CA LEU A 220 -14.55 5.17 20.49
C LEU A 220 -14.91 3.68 20.45
N ILE A 221 -15.83 3.23 21.30
CA ILE A 221 -16.29 1.83 21.32
C ILE A 221 -16.87 1.43 19.96
N PHE A 222 -17.55 2.34 19.26
CA PHE A 222 -18.03 2.12 17.90
C PHE A 222 -16.91 1.76 16.91
N GLY A 223 -15.78 2.49 16.98
CA GLY A 223 -14.61 2.21 16.16
C GLY A 223 -13.99 0.84 16.49
N GLY A 224 -13.92 0.50 17.78
CA GLY A 224 -13.48 -0.81 18.25
C GLY A 224 -14.40 -1.95 17.80
N LEU A 225 -15.72 -1.73 17.78
CA LEU A 225 -16.72 -2.70 17.33
C LEU A 225 -16.57 -3.01 15.84
N ILE A 226 -16.53 -1.99 14.98
CA ILE A 226 -16.32 -2.18 13.54
C ILE A 226 -14.96 -2.86 13.29
N ASN A 227 -13.91 -2.42 13.99
CA ASN A 227 -12.58 -3.01 13.88
C ASN A 227 -12.57 -4.50 14.24
N SER A 228 -13.23 -4.88 15.33
CA SER A 228 -13.33 -6.27 15.78
C SER A 228 -14.15 -7.11 14.80
N PHE A 229 -15.22 -6.56 14.22
CA PHE A 229 -15.97 -7.23 13.17
C PHE A 229 -15.11 -7.49 11.92
N ILE A 230 -14.41 -6.47 11.42
CA ILE A 230 -13.52 -6.64 10.28
C ILE A 230 -12.36 -7.59 10.58
N HIS A 231 -11.79 -7.55 11.79
CA HIS A 231 -10.77 -8.50 12.21
C HIS A 231 -11.28 -9.93 12.30
N THR A 232 -12.53 -10.15 12.71
CA THR A 232 -13.16 -11.48 12.67
C THR A 232 -13.15 -12.04 11.24
N VAL A 233 -13.52 -11.21 10.25
CA VAL A 233 -13.51 -11.60 8.83
C VAL A 233 -12.08 -11.76 8.28
N MET A 234 -11.17 -10.87 8.67
CA MET A 234 -9.76 -10.90 8.24
C MET A 234 -9.03 -12.14 8.76
N TYR A 235 -9.15 -12.45 10.06
CA TYR A 235 -8.52 -13.63 10.64
C TYR A 235 -9.17 -14.93 10.17
N SER A 236 -10.48 -14.91 9.87
CA SER A 236 -11.14 -16.03 9.16
C SER A 236 -10.49 -16.27 7.79
N TYR A 237 -10.24 -15.19 7.03
CA TYR A 237 -9.52 -15.28 5.75
C TYR A 237 -8.11 -15.85 5.94
N TYR A 238 -7.36 -15.38 6.94
CA TYR A 238 -6.00 -15.88 7.22
C TYR A 238 -5.99 -17.34 7.66
N PHE A 239 -6.93 -17.76 8.50
CA PHE A 239 -7.12 -19.15 8.88
C PHE A 239 -7.33 -20.04 7.64
N LEU A 240 -8.29 -19.68 6.79
CA LEU A 240 -8.59 -20.43 5.57
C LEU A 240 -7.39 -20.44 4.61
N SER A 241 -6.67 -19.33 4.49
CA SER A 241 -5.48 -19.23 3.64
C SER A 241 -4.32 -20.12 4.13
N ALA A 242 -4.25 -20.37 5.43
CA ALA A 242 -3.23 -21.19 6.08
C ALA A 242 -3.48 -22.70 5.92
N LEU A 243 -4.71 -23.14 5.60
CA LEU A 243 -5.03 -24.56 5.37
C LEU A 243 -4.28 -25.13 4.16
N GLY A 244 -3.96 -24.30 3.17
CA GLY A 244 -3.06 -24.62 2.07
C GLY A 244 -3.60 -24.25 0.68
N PRO A 245 -2.89 -24.63 -0.40
CA PRO A 245 -3.25 -24.28 -1.77
C PRO A 245 -4.65 -24.75 -2.19
N HIS A 246 -5.09 -25.90 -1.65
CA HIS A 246 -6.44 -26.42 -1.90
C HIS A 246 -7.54 -25.45 -1.45
N MET A 247 -7.33 -24.68 -0.38
CA MET A 247 -8.30 -23.69 0.10
C MET A 247 -8.10 -22.32 -0.53
N GLN A 248 -6.86 -21.93 -0.83
CA GLN A 248 -6.55 -20.62 -1.40
C GLN A 248 -7.27 -20.34 -2.72
N LYS A 249 -7.54 -21.36 -3.54
CA LYS A 249 -8.30 -21.24 -4.79
C LYS A 249 -9.74 -20.71 -4.59
N TYR A 250 -10.35 -20.98 -3.44
CA TYR A 250 -11.71 -20.52 -3.12
C TYR A 250 -11.73 -19.12 -2.50
N LEU A 251 -10.57 -18.54 -2.17
CA LEU A 251 -10.43 -17.24 -1.50
C LEU A 251 -10.39 -16.06 -2.49
N TRP A 252 -11.24 -16.10 -3.51
CA TRP A 252 -11.36 -15.05 -4.54
C TRP A 252 -11.80 -13.69 -3.96
N TRP A 253 -12.42 -13.71 -2.79
CA TRP A 253 -12.98 -12.52 -2.13
C TRP A 253 -11.95 -11.67 -1.36
N LYS A 254 -10.64 -11.97 -1.47
CA LYS A 254 -9.56 -11.16 -0.87
C LYS A 254 -9.70 -9.65 -1.15
N LYS A 255 -10.13 -9.29 -2.37
CA LYS A 255 -10.31 -7.88 -2.75
C LYS A 255 -11.47 -7.21 -2.00
N TYR A 256 -12.52 -7.96 -1.70
CA TYR A 256 -13.66 -7.46 -0.93
C TYR A 256 -13.28 -7.25 0.54
N LEU A 257 -12.41 -8.09 1.10
CA LEU A 257 -11.84 -7.87 2.43
C LEU A 257 -11.15 -6.50 2.53
N THR A 258 -10.27 -6.18 1.58
CA THR A 258 -9.58 -4.87 1.56
C THR A 258 -10.56 -3.71 1.37
N ARG A 259 -11.63 -3.91 0.59
CA ARG A 259 -12.70 -2.90 0.45
C ARG A 259 -13.47 -2.69 1.76
N MET A 260 -13.76 -3.76 2.49
CA MET A 260 -14.41 -3.65 3.81
C MET A 260 -13.53 -2.89 4.81
N GLN A 261 -12.21 -3.11 4.80
CA GLN A 261 -11.26 -2.33 5.62
C GLN A 261 -11.27 -0.83 5.24
N ILE A 262 -11.30 -0.50 3.95
CA ILE A 262 -11.41 0.90 3.50
C ILE A 262 -12.74 1.52 3.95
N ILE A 263 -13.85 0.81 3.79
CA ILE A 263 -15.17 1.26 4.25
C ILE A 263 -15.17 1.49 5.76
N GLN A 264 -14.56 0.60 6.54
CA GLN A 264 -14.38 0.79 7.98
C GLN A 264 -13.71 2.13 8.31
N PHE A 265 -12.58 2.47 7.66
CA PHE A 265 -11.91 3.74 7.93
C PHE A 265 -12.78 4.95 7.57
N LEU A 266 -13.51 4.88 6.45
CA LEU A 266 -14.45 5.92 6.05
C LEU A 266 -15.59 6.09 7.06
N SER A 267 -16.17 4.98 7.54
CA SER A 267 -17.24 4.99 8.55
C SER A 267 -16.76 5.57 9.88
N ILE A 268 -15.57 5.16 10.34
CA ILE A 268 -14.98 5.69 11.59
C ILE A 268 -14.65 7.18 11.44
N MET A 269 -14.13 7.60 10.29
CA MET A 269 -13.83 9.02 10.02
C MET A 269 -15.11 9.87 10.00
N ALA A 270 -16.16 9.42 9.32
CA ALA A 270 -17.45 10.11 9.30
C ALA A 270 -18.07 10.21 10.70
N TYR A 271 -17.98 9.13 11.48
CA TYR A 271 -18.44 9.11 12.86
C TYR A 271 -17.70 10.14 13.74
N ASN A 272 -16.37 10.17 13.70
CA ASN A 272 -15.57 11.14 14.47
C ASN A 272 -15.79 12.59 13.99
N ALA A 273 -15.96 12.80 12.69
CA ALA A 273 -16.33 14.11 12.15
C ALA A 273 -17.69 14.57 12.69
N GLY A 274 -18.67 13.67 12.77
CA GLY A 274 -19.96 13.92 13.40
C GLY A 274 -19.84 14.39 14.86
N LEU A 275 -19.06 13.66 15.67
CA LEU A 275 -18.80 14.03 17.07
C LEU A 275 -18.20 15.44 17.19
N TYR A 276 -17.29 15.79 16.28
CA TYR A 276 -16.69 17.11 16.22
C TYR A 276 -17.70 18.20 15.81
N THR A 277 -18.51 17.95 14.77
CA THR A 277 -19.47 18.94 14.25
C THR A 277 -20.63 19.23 15.19
N PHE A 278 -21.11 18.20 15.92
CA PHE A 278 -22.24 18.35 16.84
C PHE A 278 -21.84 18.87 18.23
N ASN A 279 -20.59 19.33 18.41
CA ASN A 279 -20.08 19.84 19.69
C ASN A 279 -20.31 18.88 20.87
N CYS A 280 -20.06 17.59 20.64
CA CYS A 280 -20.19 16.58 21.68
C CYS A 280 -19.20 16.81 22.82
N ASN A 281 -19.58 16.38 24.03
CA ASN A 281 -18.77 16.49 25.24
C ASN A 281 -17.67 15.44 25.27
N PHE A 282 -16.70 15.62 24.37
CA PHE A 282 -15.54 14.75 24.21
C PHE A 282 -14.29 15.58 23.91
N PRO A 283 -13.11 15.20 24.42
CA PRO A 283 -11.83 15.88 24.18
C PRO A 283 -11.55 16.24 22.71
N ARG A 284 -11.52 17.55 22.40
CA ARG A 284 -11.37 18.03 21.02
C ARG A 284 -9.99 17.72 20.43
N LEU A 285 -8.94 17.86 21.24
CA LEU A 285 -7.57 17.55 20.80
C LEU A 285 -7.44 16.07 20.44
N PHE A 286 -8.02 15.20 21.26
CA PHE A 286 -8.03 13.76 21.00
C PHE A 286 -8.88 13.40 19.77
N MET A 287 -10.03 14.04 19.54
CA MET A 287 -10.80 13.85 18.29
C MET A 287 -10.00 14.22 17.05
N LEU A 288 -9.31 15.37 17.07
CA LEU A 288 -8.48 15.80 15.96
C LEU A 288 -7.34 14.82 15.70
N TYR A 289 -6.71 14.31 16.76
CA TYR A 289 -5.72 13.25 16.67
C TYR A 289 -6.28 11.98 16.00
N VAL A 290 -7.45 11.50 16.45
CA VAL A 290 -8.08 10.30 15.87
C VAL A 290 -8.46 10.51 14.39
N ILE A 291 -8.99 11.69 14.03
CA ILE A 291 -9.32 12.01 12.64
C ILE A 291 -8.04 12.01 11.79
N ALA A 292 -6.96 12.64 12.26
CA ALA A 292 -5.68 12.66 11.55
C ALA A 292 -5.09 11.25 11.38
N ASP A 293 -5.13 10.43 12.42
CA ASP A 293 -4.60 9.07 12.40
C ASP A 293 -5.40 8.14 11.48
N VAL A 294 -6.74 8.19 11.54
CA VAL A 294 -7.63 7.45 10.62
C VAL A 294 -7.43 7.90 9.18
N SER A 295 -7.20 9.20 8.93
CA SER A 295 -6.89 9.73 7.59
C SER A 295 -5.58 9.16 7.05
N LEU A 296 -4.55 9.07 7.90
CA LEU A 296 -3.28 8.45 7.54
C LEU A 296 -3.45 6.95 7.22
N PHE A 297 -4.21 6.21 8.02
CA PHE A 297 -4.51 4.80 7.72
C PHE A 297 -5.26 4.65 6.39
N LEU A 298 -6.28 5.47 6.15
CA LEU A 298 -7.01 5.47 4.89
C LEU A 298 -6.07 5.73 3.71
N TYR A 299 -5.19 6.74 3.80
CA TYR A 299 -4.19 7.02 2.77
C TYR A 299 -3.28 5.81 2.49
N LEU A 300 -2.73 5.20 3.54
CA LEU A 300 -1.83 4.04 3.41
C LEU A 300 -2.56 2.82 2.81
N PHE A 301 -3.82 2.59 3.20
CA PHE A 301 -4.64 1.50 2.65
C PHE A 301 -5.04 1.74 1.19
N LEU A 302 -5.35 2.98 0.80
CA LEU A 302 -5.62 3.33 -0.59
C LEU A 302 -4.38 3.14 -1.46
N MET A 303 -3.21 3.56 -0.97
CA MET A 303 -1.93 3.32 -1.63
C MET A 303 -1.66 1.81 -1.78
N PHE A 304 -1.87 1.03 -0.73
CA PHE A 304 -1.75 -0.44 -0.77
C PHE A 304 -2.72 -1.06 -1.77
N TYR A 305 -3.98 -0.63 -1.79
CA TYR A 305 -5.02 -1.14 -2.69
C TYR A 305 -4.66 -0.86 -4.15
N LYS A 306 -4.25 0.37 -4.47
CA LYS A 306 -3.80 0.76 -5.81
C LYS A 306 -2.60 -0.07 -6.26
N ARG A 307 -1.58 -0.19 -5.40
CA ARG A 307 -0.38 -1.00 -5.68
C ARG A 307 -0.70 -2.47 -5.91
N THR A 308 -1.60 -3.05 -5.11
CA THR A 308 -1.87 -4.50 -5.13
C THR A 308 -2.87 -4.91 -6.22
N TYR A 309 -3.89 -4.09 -6.48
CA TYR A 309 -5.03 -4.49 -7.32
C TYR A 309 -5.16 -3.69 -8.62
N GLU A 310 -4.56 -2.50 -8.72
CA GLU A 310 -4.69 -1.63 -9.90
C GLU A 310 -3.42 -1.59 -10.75
N GLN A 311 -2.24 -1.70 -10.14
CA GLN A 311 -0.97 -1.67 -10.87
C GLN A 311 -0.82 -2.80 -11.90
N ASN A 312 -1.30 -4.01 -11.58
CA ASN A 312 -1.34 -5.13 -12.54
C ASN A 312 -2.36 -4.90 -13.68
N ARG A 313 -3.42 -4.13 -13.41
CA ARG A 313 -4.46 -3.80 -14.40
C ARG A 313 -3.98 -2.71 -15.36
N GLU A 314 -3.25 -1.71 -14.88
CA GLU A 314 -2.62 -0.68 -15.72
C GLU A 314 -1.53 -1.26 -16.63
N GLN A 315 -0.69 -2.15 -16.10
CA GLN A 315 0.35 -2.82 -16.91
C GLN A 315 -0.23 -3.77 -17.96
N ALA A 316 -1.26 -4.56 -17.60
CA ALA A 316 -1.98 -5.41 -18.55
C ALA A 316 -2.79 -4.58 -19.57
N ALA A 317 -3.39 -3.46 -19.15
CA ALA A 317 -4.11 -2.54 -20.03
C ALA A 317 -3.18 -1.86 -21.04
N TYR A 318 -1.94 -1.50 -20.67
CA TYR A 318 -0.97 -0.96 -21.62
C TYR A 318 -0.61 -1.97 -22.72
N GLY A 319 -0.33 -3.23 -22.33
CA GLY A 319 -0.08 -4.31 -23.30
C GLY A 319 -1.28 -4.61 -24.19
N ALA A 320 -2.49 -4.65 -23.62
CA ALA A 320 -3.74 -4.84 -24.36
C ALA A 320 -4.02 -3.66 -25.32
N TRP A 321 -3.83 -2.43 -24.87
CA TRP A 321 -4.02 -1.22 -25.67
C TRP A 321 -3.07 -1.21 -26.89
N LEU A 322 -1.77 -1.46 -26.67
CA LEU A 322 -0.78 -1.51 -27.74
C LEU A 322 -1.15 -2.58 -28.78
N ASN A 323 -1.62 -3.75 -28.32
CA ASN A 323 -2.04 -4.83 -29.21
C ASN A 323 -3.32 -4.51 -29.98
N SER A 324 -4.35 -3.96 -29.30
CA SER A 324 -5.61 -3.57 -29.92
C SER A 324 -5.42 -2.49 -30.97
N SER A 325 -4.55 -1.50 -30.75
CA SER A 325 -4.26 -0.44 -31.72
C SER A 325 -3.68 -0.99 -33.03
N VAL A 326 -2.78 -1.97 -32.97
CA VAL A 326 -2.23 -2.62 -34.16
C VAL A 326 -3.24 -3.57 -34.81
N HIS A 327 -4.07 -4.26 -34.03
CA HIS A 327 -5.13 -5.11 -34.57
C HIS A 327 -6.20 -4.30 -35.31
N ILE A 328 -6.52 -3.08 -34.88
CA ILE A 328 -7.42 -2.19 -35.63
C ILE A 328 -6.86 -1.91 -37.03
N ALA A 329 -5.56 -1.61 -37.15
CA ALA A 329 -4.91 -1.40 -38.45
C ALA A 329 -4.88 -2.69 -39.30
N MET A 330 -4.59 -3.84 -38.68
CA MET A 330 -4.54 -5.14 -39.35
C MET A 330 -5.92 -5.58 -39.86
N TYR A 331 -6.95 -5.51 -39.03
CA TYR A 331 -8.31 -5.87 -39.44
C TYR A 331 -8.90 -4.86 -40.42
N GLY A 332 -8.56 -3.57 -40.30
CA GLY A 332 -8.88 -2.57 -41.31
C GLY A 332 -8.29 -2.93 -42.69
N TYR A 333 -7.04 -3.38 -42.73
CA TYR A 333 -6.43 -3.90 -43.95
C TYR A 333 -7.17 -5.13 -44.50
N TYR A 334 -7.48 -6.13 -43.67
CA TYR A 334 -8.19 -7.33 -44.11
C TYR A 334 -9.61 -7.03 -44.62
N PHE A 335 -10.32 -6.13 -43.96
CA PHE A 335 -11.63 -5.68 -44.40
C PHE A 335 -11.57 -5.06 -45.79
N LEU A 336 -10.63 -4.14 -46.02
CA LEU A 336 -10.45 -3.52 -47.34
C LEU A 336 -9.99 -4.52 -48.41
N ALA A 337 -9.15 -5.50 -48.04
CA ALA A 337 -8.71 -6.55 -48.94
C ALA A 337 -9.84 -7.51 -49.36
N ALA A 338 -10.87 -7.66 -48.51
CA ALA A 338 -12.03 -8.51 -48.75
C ALA A 338 -13.08 -7.88 -49.69
N LEU A 339 -13.03 -6.57 -49.95
CA LEU A 339 -13.92 -5.86 -50.88
C LEU A 339 -13.65 -6.17 -52.36
N GLY A 340 -12.69 -7.06 -52.65
CA GLY A 340 -12.43 -7.60 -53.99
C GLY A 340 -11.14 -7.10 -54.65
N PRO A 341 -10.82 -7.62 -55.86
CA PRO A 341 -9.52 -7.40 -56.51
C PRO A 341 -9.22 -5.94 -56.82
N TYR A 342 -10.25 -5.13 -57.06
CA TYR A 342 -10.13 -3.70 -57.34
C TYR A 342 -9.54 -2.93 -56.16
N MET A 343 -10.00 -3.21 -54.94
CA MET A 343 -9.53 -2.54 -53.72
C MET A 343 -8.12 -2.98 -53.32
N GLN A 344 -7.74 -4.23 -53.62
CA GLN A 344 -6.40 -4.75 -53.34
C GLN A 344 -5.29 -3.96 -54.06
N LYS A 345 -5.56 -3.37 -55.24
CA LYS A 345 -4.61 -2.52 -55.97
C LYS A 345 -4.20 -1.27 -55.18
N TYR A 346 -5.08 -0.75 -54.34
CA TYR A 346 -4.84 0.47 -53.53
C TYR A 346 -4.21 0.18 -52.17
N LEU A 347 -4.00 -1.10 -51.81
CA LEU A 347 -3.42 -1.53 -50.54
C LEU A 347 -1.88 -1.64 -50.57
N TRP A 348 -1.22 -0.63 -51.17
CA TRP A 348 0.25 -0.55 -51.26
C TRP A 348 0.94 -0.52 -49.88
N TRP A 349 0.20 -0.19 -48.83
CA TRP A 349 0.70 -0.02 -47.48
C TRP A 349 0.71 -1.31 -46.63
N LYS A 350 0.43 -2.48 -47.22
CA LYS A 350 0.49 -3.79 -46.53
C LYS A 350 1.80 -4.04 -45.76
N VAL A 351 2.93 -3.59 -46.33
CA VAL A 351 4.27 -3.72 -45.72
C VAL A 351 4.37 -2.93 -44.42
N TYR A 352 3.69 -1.78 -44.32
CA TYR A 352 3.72 -0.93 -43.13
C TYR A 352 2.89 -1.52 -41.99
N VAL A 353 1.82 -2.27 -42.28
CA VAL A 353 1.06 -3.02 -41.27
C VAL A 353 1.95 -4.07 -40.60
N THR A 354 2.70 -4.85 -41.38
CA THR A 354 3.64 -5.85 -40.86
C THR A 354 4.80 -5.21 -40.11
N ARG A 355 5.31 -4.06 -40.55
CA ARG A 355 6.32 -3.28 -39.81
C ARG A 355 5.79 -2.74 -38.48
N LEU A 356 4.53 -2.32 -38.43
CA LEU A 356 3.87 -1.86 -37.21
C LEU A 356 3.75 -3.00 -36.18
N GLN A 357 3.40 -4.21 -36.64
CA GLN A 357 3.35 -5.42 -35.80
C GLN A 357 4.73 -5.78 -35.23
N ILE A 358 5.78 -5.74 -36.05
CA ILE A 358 7.15 -5.99 -35.59
C ILE A 358 7.59 -4.92 -34.58
N ALA A 359 7.33 -3.64 -34.87
CA ALA A 359 7.67 -2.53 -33.97
C ALA A 359 6.95 -2.64 -32.61
N GLN A 360 5.67 -3.02 -32.60
CA GLN A 360 4.91 -3.31 -31.38
C GLN A 360 5.64 -4.35 -30.52
N LEU A 361 6.12 -5.44 -31.12
CA LEU A 361 6.77 -6.53 -30.38
C LEU A 361 8.09 -6.05 -29.74
N PHE A 362 8.89 -5.24 -30.44
CA PHE A 362 10.10 -4.65 -29.85
C PHE A 362 9.80 -3.66 -28.72
N ILE A 363 8.76 -2.84 -28.86
CA ILE A 363 8.30 -1.93 -27.79
C ILE A 363 7.84 -2.75 -26.57
N ALA A 364 7.15 -3.87 -26.78
CA ALA A 364 6.73 -4.77 -25.71
C ALA A 364 7.93 -5.42 -24.99
N VAL A 365 8.97 -5.87 -25.71
CA VAL A 365 10.21 -6.37 -25.10
C VAL A 365 10.90 -5.28 -24.28
N GLY A 366 11.06 -4.08 -24.83
CA GLY A 366 11.69 -2.95 -24.13
C GLY A 366 10.93 -2.57 -22.86
N TYR A 367 9.60 -2.59 -22.91
CA TYR A 367 8.75 -2.32 -21.75
C TYR A 367 8.87 -3.41 -20.68
N ILE A 368 8.87 -4.69 -21.06
CA ILE A 368 9.02 -5.80 -20.10
C ILE A 368 10.45 -5.83 -19.52
N ALA A 369 11.48 -5.59 -20.33
CA ALA A 369 12.86 -5.48 -19.86
C ALA A 369 13.05 -4.30 -18.90
N TYR A 370 12.36 -3.18 -19.14
CA TYR A 370 12.28 -2.07 -18.19
C TYR A 370 11.61 -2.51 -16.89
N LEU A 371 10.43 -3.15 -16.94
CA LEU A 371 9.73 -3.64 -15.74
C LEU A 371 10.58 -4.65 -14.94
N TYR A 372 11.31 -5.53 -15.64
CA TYR A 372 12.23 -6.50 -15.05
C TYR A 372 13.43 -5.83 -14.36
N LYS A 373 14.07 -4.85 -15.02
CA LYS A 373 15.23 -4.11 -14.49
C LYS A 373 14.90 -3.32 -13.21
N TYR A 374 13.67 -2.87 -13.08
CA TYR A 374 13.22 -2.08 -11.92
C TYR A 374 12.47 -2.90 -10.87
N ASP A 375 12.49 -4.23 -10.94
CA ASP A 375 11.85 -5.16 -10.00
C ASP A 375 10.37 -4.78 -9.73
N CYS A 376 9.67 -4.28 -10.75
CA CYS A 376 8.24 -4.04 -10.68
C CYS A 376 7.51 -5.40 -10.61
N THR A 377 6.33 -5.44 -9.97
CA THR A 377 5.56 -6.61 -9.48
C THR A 377 5.15 -7.71 -10.47
N MET A 378 5.84 -7.92 -11.58
CA MET A 378 5.68 -9.09 -12.43
C MET A 378 6.44 -10.30 -11.85
N PRO A 379 5.80 -11.48 -11.70
CA PRO A 379 6.50 -12.70 -11.36
C PRO A 379 7.61 -12.99 -12.37
N LYS A 380 8.84 -13.21 -11.92
CA LYS A 380 10.01 -13.42 -12.80
C LYS A 380 9.81 -14.58 -13.79
N ALA A 381 9.10 -15.63 -13.37
CA ALA A 381 8.71 -16.75 -14.22
C ALA A 381 7.76 -16.32 -15.36
N LEU A 382 6.76 -15.50 -15.05
CA LEU A 382 5.80 -14.98 -16.05
C LEU A 382 6.47 -14.00 -17.02
N ALA A 383 7.34 -13.12 -16.52
CA ALA A 383 8.11 -12.22 -17.38
C ALA A 383 8.99 -13.03 -18.34
N PHE A 384 9.63 -14.11 -17.87
CA PHE A 384 10.46 -14.98 -18.69
C PHE A 384 9.65 -15.71 -19.78
N THR A 385 8.49 -16.28 -19.45
CA THR A 385 7.63 -16.93 -20.46
C THR A 385 7.13 -15.93 -21.50
N VAL A 386 6.68 -14.74 -21.08
CA VAL A 386 6.19 -13.70 -22.00
C VAL A 386 7.32 -13.18 -22.91
N ILE A 387 8.56 -13.05 -22.40
CA ILE A 387 9.71 -12.69 -23.23
C ILE A 387 9.99 -13.77 -24.28
N ILE A 388 9.94 -15.06 -23.90
CA ILE A 388 10.13 -16.17 -24.85
C ILE A 388 9.06 -16.12 -25.94
N ASP A 389 7.79 -15.95 -25.57
CA ASP A 389 6.67 -15.87 -26.52
C ASP A 389 6.85 -14.69 -27.49
N ILE A 390 7.20 -13.51 -26.97
CA ILE A 390 7.43 -12.32 -27.80
C ILE A 390 8.63 -12.52 -28.74
N LEU A 391 9.72 -13.13 -28.28
CA LEU A 391 10.87 -13.44 -29.13
C LEU A 391 10.51 -14.44 -30.24
N ALA A 392 9.67 -15.43 -29.94
CA ALA A 392 9.14 -16.36 -30.94
C ALA A 392 8.28 -15.63 -31.98
N PHE A 393 7.40 -14.71 -31.55
CA PHE A 393 6.64 -13.87 -32.49
C PHE A 393 7.53 -12.95 -33.31
N ILE A 394 8.56 -12.33 -32.72
CA ILE A 394 9.52 -11.50 -33.46
C ILE A 394 10.20 -12.34 -34.56
N TYR A 395 10.64 -13.56 -34.23
CA TYR A 395 11.21 -14.47 -35.21
C TYR A 395 10.22 -14.79 -36.34
N LEU A 396 8.99 -15.21 -36.00
CA LEU A 396 7.95 -15.56 -36.97
C LEU A 396 7.60 -14.40 -37.90
N PHE A 397 7.43 -13.19 -37.36
CA PHE A 397 7.09 -12.01 -38.16
C PHE A 397 8.27 -11.52 -39.00
N MET A 398 9.51 -11.68 -38.54
CA MET A 398 10.70 -11.35 -39.34
C MET A 398 10.90 -12.35 -40.48
N ASP A 399 10.67 -13.64 -40.23
CA ASP A 399 10.70 -14.69 -41.25
C ASP A 399 9.61 -14.46 -42.30
N PHE A 400 8.37 -14.24 -41.86
CA PHE A 400 7.26 -13.84 -42.73
C PHE A 400 7.57 -12.59 -43.55
N TYR A 401 8.13 -11.54 -42.93
CA TYR A 401 8.50 -10.32 -43.65
C TYR A 401 9.57 -10.56 -44.71
N LYS A 402 10.54 -11.44 -44.43
CA LYS A 402 11.61 -11.79 -45.36
C LYS A 402 11.05 -12.57 -46.56
N SER A 403 10.27 -13.61 -46.31
CA SER A 403 9.67 -14.43 -47.38
C SER A 403 8.63 -13.64 -48.19
N ALA A 404 7.73 -12.90 -47.55
CA ALA A 404 6.63 -12.24 -48.24
C ALA A 404 7.01 -10.92 -48.96
N TYR A 405 8.13 -10.28 -48.61
CA TYR A 405 8.48 -8.97 -49.18
C TYR A 405 9.91 -8.84 -49.70
N LYS A 406 10.83 -9.71 -49.29
CA LYS A 406 12.24 -9.64 -49.69
C LYS A 406 12.57 -10.66 -50.79
N GLU A 407 12.03 -11.88 -50.73
CA GLU A 407 12.22 -12.89 -51.78
C GLU A 407 11.47 -12.55 -53.07
N ASP A 408 10.22 -12.08 -52.99
CA ASP A 408 9.46 -11.63 -54.17
C ASP A 408 10.14 -10.47 -54.93
N LYS A 409 10.80 -9.54 -54.22
CA LYS A 409 11.54 -8.45 -54.86
C LYS A 409 12.82 -8.93 -55.56
N ILE A 410 13.53 -9.91 -55.01
CA ILE A 410 14.75 -10.45 -55.61
C ILE A 410 14.40 -11.23 -56.88
N ASN A 411 13.32 -12.03 -56.86
CA ASN A 411 12.87 -12.78 -58.03
C ASN A 411 12.42 -11.84 -59.16
N ILE A 412 11.62 -10.80 -58.88
CA ILE A 412 11.18 -9.83 -59.90
C ILE A 412 12.37 -9.06 -60.52
N VAL A 413 13.33 -8.61 -59.70
CA VAL A 413 14.53 -7.91 -60.19
C VAL A 413 15.44 -8.84 -61.00
N SER A 414 15.57 -10.10 -60.60
CA SER A 414 16.37 -11.09 -61.36
C SER A 414 15.76 -11.43 -62.72
N ILE A 415 14.44 -11.54 -62.81
CA ILE A 415 13.71 -11.80 -64.07
C ILE A 415 13.78 -10.56 -64.97
N ALA A 416 13.60 -9.36 -64.42
CA ALA A 416 13.74 -8.11 -65.17
C ALA A 416 15.15 -7.94 -65.75
N ASN A 417 16.19 -8.24 -64.96
CA ASN A 417 17.59 -8.16 -65.43
C ASN A 417 17.93 -9.25 -66.46
N LYS A 418 17.31 -10.43 -66.38
CA LYS A 418 17.49 -11.50 -67.36
C LYS A 418 16.86 -11.16 -68.71
N ASN A 419 15.60 -10.67 -68.69
CA ASN A 419 14.90 -10.24 -69.90
C ASN A 419 15.61 -9.07 -70.59
N ASN A 420 16.15 -8.12 -69.83
CA ASN A 420 16.88 -6.97 -70.39
C ASN A 420 18.22 -7.39 -71.02
N LYS A 421 18.84 -8.46 -70.50
CA LYS A 421 20.08 -9.03 -71.06
C LYS A 421 19.80 -9.82 -72.35
N ASP A 422 18.73 -10.61 -72.37
CA ASP A 422 18.29 -11.33 -73.57
C ASP A 422 17.89 -10.37 -74.70
N GLU A 423 17.31 -9.22 -74.38
CA GLU A 423 16.95 -8.17 -75.35
C GLU A 423 18.18 -7.48 -75.97
N ILE A 424 19.23 -7.23 -75.17
CA ILE A 424 20.52 -6.69 -75.65
C ILE A 424 21.24 -7.69 -76.56
N ASP A 425 21.31 -8.97 -76.16
CA ASP A 425 21.96 -10.03 -76.95
C ASP A 425 21.24 -10.29 -78.28
N THR A 426 19.92 -10.01 -78.35
CA THR A 426 19.13 -10.12 -79.59
C THR A 426 19.40 -8.95 -80.54
N VAL A 427 19.55 -7.74 -80.01
CA VAL A 427 19.88 -6.53 -80.80
C VAL A 427 21.29 -6.59 -81.37
N ASP A 428 22.26 -7.14 -80.62
CA ASP A 428 23.63 -7.29 -81.11
C ASP A 428 23.77 -8.40 -82.17
N LYS A 429 22.97 -9.47 -82.08
CA LYS A 429 22.90 -10.47 -83.16
C LYS A 429 22.35 -9.90 -84.47
N ILE A 430 21.31 -9.07 -84.40
CA ILE A 430 20.70 -8.41 -85.59
C ILE A 430 21.67 -7.41 -86.24
N LYS A 431 22.60 -6.83 -85.49
CA LYS A 431 23.64 -5.94 -86.03
C LYS A 431 24.84 -6.68 -86.65
N SER A 432 24.97 -7.98 -86.41
CA SER A 432 26.11 -8.81 -86.85
C SER A 432 25.79 -9.79 -87.99
N SER A 433 24.52 -9.87 -88.41
CA SER A 433 24.01 -10.62 -89.57
C SER A 433 23.59 -9.67 -90.67
#